data_AF-A0A7W7Y535-F1
#
_entry.id   AF-A0A7W7Y535-F1
#
_cell.length_a   1.000
_cell.length_b   1.000
_cell.length_c   1.000
_cell.angle_alpha   90.00
_cell.angle_beta   90.00
_cell.angle_gamma   90.00
#
_symmetry.space_group_name_H-M   'P 1'
#
loop_
_entity.id
_entity.type
_entity.pdbx_description
1 polymer ?
#
loop_
_entity_poly.entity_id
_entity_poly.type
_entity_poly.pdbx_seq_one_letter_code
_entity_poly.pdbx_strand_id
1 'polypeptide(L)'
;METFMFMNDHAWEIVDRIGILMGIVMFIPVAWASVLYIRRNYLKKRLIDRALKRANTHIVACVELTGKSEIVISASETIHRLKLQGDILAKREFQRKGVNLADWVKVEKLREELVQFKKELQLQNPEYIHLFYSGPVAVAIILGDIFSNCKNVIIYHHGGGHYHRSALV
;
A
#
# COMPACT_ATOMS: atom_id res chain seq x y z
N MET A 1 -4.91 35.18 -56.22
CA MET A 1 -4.86 33.84 -55.59
C MET A 1 -3.70 33.73 -54.61
N GLU A 2 -2.55 34.35 -54.88
CA GLU A 2 -1.39 34.40 -53.95
C GLU A 2 -1.64 35.16 -52.64
N THR A 3 -2.45 36.23 -52.66
CA THR A 3 -2.83 36.98 -51.44
C THR A 3 -3.67 36.18 -50.45
N PHE A 4 -4.43 35.19 -50.92
CA PHE A 4 -5.21 34.29 -50.06
C PHE A 4 -4.34 33.22 -49.38
N MET A 5 -3.22 32.81 -50.00
CA MET A 5 -2.25 31.91 -49.37
C MET A 5 -1.44 32.62 -48.29
N PHE A 6 -1.00 33.86 -48.53
CA PHE A 6 -0.20 34.62 -47.57
C PHE A 6 -0.94 34.93 -46.25
N MET A 7 -2.27 35.14 -46.31
CA MET A 7 -3.08 35.34 -45.11
C MET A 7 -3.28 34.04 -44.31
N ASN A 8 -3.21 32.87 -44.95
CA ASN A 8 -3.38 31.58 -44.29
C ASN A 8 -2.17 31.25 -43.40
N ASP A 9 -0.95 31.47 -43.90
CA ASP A 9 0.28 31.13 -43.16
C ASP A 9 0.43 31.95 -41.87
N HIS A 10 0.13 33.26 -41.93
CA HIS A 10 0.14 34.09 -40.72
C HIS A 10 -0.95 33.71 -39.71
N ALA A 11 -2.11 33.25 -40.16
CA ALA A 11 -3.16 32.78 -39.24
C ALA A 11 -2.71 31.51 -38.49
N TRP A 12 -2.06 30.57 -39.18
CA TRP A 12 -1.53 29.35 -38.55
C TRP A 12 -0.43 29.63 -37.55
N GLU A 13 0.48 30.56 -37.83
CA GLU A 13 1.52 30.97 -36.86
C GLU A 13 0.94 31.58 -35.59
N ILE A 14 -0.14 32.37 -35.70
CA ILE A 14 -0.83 32.95 -34.54
C ILE A 14 -1.50 31.86 -33.73
N VAL A 15 -2.21 30.93 -34.39
CA VAL A 15 -2.87 29.79 -33.74
C VAL A 15 -1.84 28.93 -33.00
N ASP A 16 -0.68 28.66 -33.61
CA ASP A 16 0.38 27.87 -32.99
C ASP A 16 0.96 28.57 -31.74
N ARG A 17 1.24 29.88 -31.82
CA ARG A 17 1.70 30.67 -30.66
C ARG A 17 0.69 30.70 -29.52
N ILE A 18 -0.61 30.84 -29.83
CA ILE A 18 -1.68 30.76 -28.83
C ILE A 18 -1.75 29.37 -28.22
N GLY A 19 -1.63 28.32 -29.03
CA GLY A 19 -1.57 26.92 -28.57
C GLY A 19 -0.44 26.68 -27.59
N ILE A 20 0.77 27.16 -27.88
CA ILE A 20 1.93 27.06 -26.98
C ILE A 20 1.66 27.79 -25.66
N LEU A 21 1.14 29.02 -25.70
CA LEU A 21 0.82 29.79 -24.49
C LEU A 21 -0.23 29.09 -23.63
N MET A 22 -1.30 28.60 -24.24
CA MET A 22 -2.34 27.82 -23.55
C MET A 22 -1.77 26.54 -22.93
N GLY A 23 -0.88 25.85 -23.65
CA GLY A 23 -0.18 24.67 -23.16
C GLY A 23 0.67 24.96 -21.91
N ILE A 24 1.43 26.06 -21.92
CA ILE A 24 2.24 26.48 -20.77
C ILE A 24 1.33 26.82 -19.57
N VAL A 25 0.26 27.57 -19.79
CA VAL A 25 -0.69 27.95 -18.74
C VAL A 25 -1.37 26.72 -18.13
N MET A 26 -1.71 25.70 -18.92
CA MET A 26 -2.27 24.45 -18.42
C MET A 26 -1.24 23.54 -17.74
N PHE A 27 0.04 23.59 -18.15
CA PHE A 27 1.09 22.74 -17.58
C PHE A 27 1.45 23.14 -16.13
N ILE A 28 1.48 24.43 -15.82
CA ILE A 28 1.86 24.95 -14.50
C ILE A 28 1.01 24.32 -13.36
N PRO A 29 -0.33 24.34 -13.38
CA PRO A 29 -1.13 23.74 -12.29
C PRO A 29 -0.94 22.22 -12.19
N VAL A 30 -0.76 21.51 -13.31
CA VAL A 30 -0.53 20.05 -13.32
C VAL A 30 0.83 19.71 -12.72
N ALA A 31 1.88 20.45 -13.08
CA ALA A 31 3.21 20.29 -12.51
C ALA A 31 3.21 20.60 -11.02
N TRP A 32 2.54 21.68 -10.60
CA TRP A 32 2.42 22.05 -9.20
C TRP A 32 1.67 20.99 -8.37
N ALA A 33 0.53 20.50 -8.87
CA ALA A 33 -0.23 19.42 -8.23
C ALA A 33 0.61 18.14 -8.08
N SER A 34 1.37 17.79 -9.12
CA SER A 34 2.31 16.65 -9.11
C SER A 34 3.38 16.81 -8.02
N VAL A 35 3.99 17.98 -7.92
CA VAL A 35 5.01 18.28 -6.89
C VAL A 35 4.41 18.20 -5.48
N LEU A 36 3.23 18.78 -5.26
CA LEU A 36 2.54 18.69 -3.97
C LEU A 36 2.21 17.25 -3.59
N TYR A 37 1.75 16.44 -4.55
CA TYR A 37 1.46 15.03 -4.34
C TYR A 37 2.72 14.24 -3.92
N ILE A 38 3.83 14.43 -4.64
CA ILE A 38 5.13 13.81 -4.33
C ILE A 38 5.61 14.24 -2.94
N ARG A 39 5.57 15.54 -2.64
CA ARG A 39 6.02 16.09 -1.35
C ARG A 39 5.18 15.54 -0.19
N ARG A 40 3.86 15.47 -0.35
CA ARG A 40 2.94 14.90 0.65
C ARG A 40 3.27 13.44 0.92
N ASN A 41 3.48 12.63 -0.13
CA ASN A 41 3.82 11.21 0.03
C ASN A 41 5.18 11.02 0.69
N TYR A 42 6.16 11.86 0.35
CA TYR A 42 7.48 11.82 0.97
C TYR A 42 7.44 12.17 2.46
N LEU A 43 6.72 13.23 2.84
CA LEU A 43 6.56 13.64 4.23
C LEU A 43 5.81 12.58 5.04
N LYS A 44 4.73 12.02 4.49
CA LYS A 44 4.00 10.92 5.12
C LYS A 44 4.91 9.72 5.41
N LYS A 45 5.70 9.28 4.43
CA LYS A 45 6.67 8.18 4.61
C LYS A 45 7.66 8.48 5.74
N ARG A 46 8.24 9.68 5.75
CA ARG A 46 9.18 10.10 6.83
C ARG A 46 8.53 10.11 8.21
N LEU A 47 7.29 10.58 8.33
CA LEU A 47 6.57 10.61 9.61
C LEU A 47 6.29 9.19 10.12
N ILE A 48 5.83 8.32 9.22
CA ILE A 48 5.64 6.90 9.50
C ILE A 48 6.95 6.26 9.96
N ASP A 49 8.04 6.47 9.25
CA ASP A 49 9.33 5.84 9.59
C ASP A 49 9.86 6.35 10.94
N ARG A 50 9.61 7.62 11.29
CA ARG A 50 9.94 8.15 12.61
C ARG A 50 9.05 7.56 13.70
N ALA A 51 7.74 7.44 13.45
CA ALA A 51 6.80 6.87 14.40
C ALA A 51 7.11 5.38 14.64
N LEU A 52 7.40 4.64 13.57
CA LEU A 52 7.85 3.25 13.63
C LEU A 52 9.12 3.09 14.47
N LYS A 53 10.12 3.97 14.27
CA LYS A 53 11.37 3.91 15.04
C LYS A 53 11.19 4.27 16.50
N ARG A 54 10.16 5.05 16.85
CA ARG A 54 9.87 5.45 18.23
C ARG A 54 8.92 4.51 18.95
N ALA A 55 8.34 3.55 18.22
CA ALA A 55 7.38 2.65 18.80
C ALA A 55 8.06 1.68 19.76
N ASN A 56 7.41 1.39 20.89
CA ASN A 56 7.98 0.50 21.89
C ASN A 56 7.58 -0.96 21.68
N THR A 57 6.46 -1.20 21.00
CA THR A 57 5.92 -2.55 20.82
C THR A 57 5.49 -2.81 19.38
N HIS A 58 5.98 -3.92 18.85
CA HIS A 58 5.69 -4.38 17.49
C HIS A 58 5.17 -5.80 17.54
N ILE A 59 4.12 -6.12 16.78
CA ILE A 59 3.69 -7.51 16.57
C ILE A 59 3.82 -7.88 15.10
N VAL A 60 4.25 -9.12 14.84
CA VAL A 60 4.35 -9.68 13.50
C VAL A 60 3.18 -10.65 13.30
N ALA A 61 2.33 -10.34 12.33
CA ALA A 61 1.18 -11.15 11.95
C ALA A 61 1.40 -11.71 10.54
N CYS A 62 1.41 -13.02 10.39
CA CYS A 62 1.57 -13.69 9.10
C CYS A 62 0.26 -14.37 8.70
N VAL A 63 -0.26 -14.06 7.51
CA VAL A 63 -1.45 -14.70 6.95
C VAL A 63 -1.05 -15.46 5.69
N GLU A 64 -1.13 -16.80 5.75
CA GLU A 64 -0.72 -17.72 4.70
C GLU A 64 -1.91 -18.54 4.20
N LEU A 65 -2.27 -18.33 2.94
CA LEU A 65 -3.40 -19.01 2.29
C LEU A 65 -3.00 -19.87 1.09
N THR A 66 -1.74 -19.79 0.66
CA THR A 66 -1.23 -20.59 -0.47
C THR A 66 -0.73 -21.96 -0.02
N GLY A 67 -0.48 -22.12 1.29
CA GLY A 67 0.06 -23.35 1.87
C GLY A 67 1.57 -23.50 1.71
N LYS A 68 2.27 -22.46 1.23
CA LYS A 68 3.73 -22.40 1.17
C LYS A 68 4.26 -21.80 2.47
N SER A 69 5.16 -22.51 3.16
CA SER A 69 5.69 -22.12 4.47
C SER A 69 6.67 -20.92 4.45
N GLU A 70 6.87 -20.29 3.30
CA GLU A 70 7.98 -19.34 3.09
C GLU A 70 7.71 -17.94 3.68
N ILE A 71 6.45 -17.61 3.99
CA ILE A 71 6.10 -16.29 4.56
C ILE A 71 6.75 -16.04 5.91
N VAL A 72 6.87 -17.07 6.74
CA VAL A 72 7.39 -16.96 8.11
C VAL A 72 8.86 -16.58 8.09
N ILE A 73 9.65 -17.26 7.26
CA ILE A 73 11.08 -17.04 7.13
C ILE A 73 11.32 -15.64 6.58
N SER A 74 10.63 -15.31 5.48
CA SER A 74 10.73 -14.02 4.81
C SER A 74 10.27 -12.84 5.69
N ALA A 75 9.24 -13.04 6.51
CA ALA A 75 8.77 -12.04 7.47
C ALA A 75 9.85 -11.75 8.54
N SER A 76 10.43 -12.80 9.12
CA SER A 76 11.51 -12.66 10.10
C SER A 76 12.73 -11.94 9.53
N GLU A 77 13.16 -12.30 8.31
CA GLU A 77 14.26 -11.61 7.61
C GLU A 77 13.94 -10.12 7.36
N THR A 78 12.70 -9.83 6.96
CA THR A 78 12.26 -8.45 6.71
C THR A 78 12.27 -7.62 7.98
N ILE A 79 11.75 -8.17 9.08
CA ILE A 79 11.72 -7.50 10.39
C ILE A 79 13.14 -7.26 10.90
N HIS A 80 14.04 -8.24 10.77
CA HIS A 80 15.44 -8.09 11.14
C HIS A 80 16.13 -6.99 10.32
N ARG A 81 15.86 -6.91 9.01
CA ARG A 81 16.39 -5.86 8.12
C ARG A 81 15.92 -4.47 8.50
N LEU A 82 14.68 -4.34 9.00
CA LEU A 82 14.10 -3.05 9.40
C LEU A 82 14.75 -2.45 10.65
N LYS A 83 15.48 -3.25 11.45
CA LYS A 83 16.14 -2.81 12.69
C LYS A 83 15.18 -2.00 13.58
N LEU A 84 13.99 -2.56 13.80
CA LEU A 84 12.97 -1.94 14.64
C LEU A 84 13.53 -1.74 16.05
N GLN A 85 13.12 -0.65 16.70
CA GLN A 85 13.41 -0.40 18.10
C GLN A 85 12.26 -0.94 18.94
N GLY A 86 12.49 -1.21 20.22
CA GLY A 86 11.47 -1.75 21.12
C GLY A 86 11.29 -3.26 21.05
N ASP A 87 10.27 -3.73 21.77
CA ASP A 87 9.98 -5.16 21.95
C ASP A 87 9.15 -5.70 20.78
N ILE A 88 9.65 -6.77 20.17
CA ILE A 88 8.90 -7.54 19.17
C ILE A 88 8.16 -8.65 19.91
N LEU A 89 6.84 -8.52 19.99
CA LEU A 89 5.94 -9.49 20.60
C LEU A 89 5.94 -10.81 19.82
N ALA A 90 5.46 -11.87 20.48
CA ALA A 90 5.38 -13.20 19.90
C ALA A 90 4.59 -13.17 18.58
N LYS A 91 5.24 -13.67 17.52
CA LYS A 91 4.65 -13.77 16.18
C LYS A 91 3.34 -14.55 16.22
N ARG A 92 2.37 -14.12 15.43
CA ARG A 92 1.08 -14.79 15.24
C ARG A 92 0.91 -15.20 13.79
N GLU A 93 0.42 -16.41 13.59
CA GLU A 93 0.24 -17.00 12.28
C GLU A 93 -1.21 -17.39 12.09
N PHE A 94 -1.76 -17.05 10.93
CA PHE A 94 -3.02 -17.54 10.43
C PHE A 94 -2.74 -18.36 9.18
N GLN A 95 -2.97 -19.67 9.25
CA GLN A 95 -2.74 -20.56 8.11
C GLN A 95 -4.05 -21.24 7.73
N ARG A 96 -4.44 -21.14 6.45
CA ARG A 96 -5.61 -21.86 5.93
C ARG A 96 -5.39 -22.28 4.49
N LYS A 97 -5.43 -23.59 4.23
CA LYS A 97 -5.24 -24.14 2.88
C LYS A 97 -6.57 -24.26 2.15
N GLY A 98 -6.54 -24.10 0.83
CA GLY A 98 -7.65 -24.46 -0.05
C GLY A 98 -8.92 -23.64 0.13
N VAL A 99 -8.79 -22.32 0.36
CA VAL A 99 -9.94 -21.41 0.41
C VAL A 99 -10.61 -21.38 -0.96
N ASN A 100 -11.82 -21.95 -1.06
CA ASN A 100 -12.65 -21.80 -2.25
C ASN A 100 -13.41 -20.48 -2.15
N LEU A 101 -13.02 -19.52 -2.99
CA LEU A 101 -13.61 -18.17 -3.03
C LEU A 101 -14.95 -18.12 -3.78
N ALA A 102 -15.35 -19.18 -4.48
CA ALA A 102 -16.65 -19.26 -5.13
C ALA A 102 -17.78 -19.61 -4.15
N ASP A 103 -17.44 -20.16 -2.97
CA ASP A 103 -18.40 -20.55 -1.94
C ASP A 103 -18.53 -19.44 -0.90
N TRP A 104 -19.64 -18.70 -0.97
CA TRP A 104 -19.90 -17.58 -0.08
C TRP A 104 -19.86 -17.95 1.41
N VAL A 105 -20.36 -19.14 1.78
CA VAL A 105 -20.37 -19.59 3.18
C VAL A 105 -18.95 -19.78 3.70
N LYS A 106 -18.04 -20.29 2.85
CA LYS A 106 -16.62 -20.43 3.21
C LYS A 106 -15.91 -19.08 3.28
N VAL A 107 -16.28 -18.13 2.42
CA VAL A 107 -15.74 -16.77 2.45
C VAL A 107 -16.16 -16.04 3.73
N GLU A 108 -17.43 -16.12 4.13
CA GLU A 108 -17.90 -15.47 5.35
C GLU A 108 -17.24 -16.10 6.60
N LYS A 109 -17.13 -17.43 6.64
CA LYS A 109 -16.41 -18.10 7.73
C LYS A 109 -14.93 -17.66 7.79
N LEU A 110 -14.27 -17.52 6.64
CA LEU A 110 -12.90 -16.99 6.60
C LEU A 110 -12.85 -15.56 7.13
N ARG A 111 -13.81 -14.72 6.77
CA ARG A 111 -13.91 -13.35 7.26
C ARG A 111 -14.05 -13.30 8.78
N GLU A 112 -14.93 -14.13 9.36
CA GLU A 112 -15.10 -14.24 10.82
C GLU A 112 -13.80 -14.67 11.52
N GLU A 113 -13.12 -15.68 10.99
CA GLU A 113 -11.83 -16.14 11.51
C GLU A 113 -10.74 -15.05 11.45
N LEU A 114 -10.69 -14.27 10.35
CA LEU A 114 -9.75 -13.14 10.22
C LEU A 114 -10.10 -11.99 11.16
N VAL A 115 -11.39 -11.72 11.41
CA VAL A 115 -11.83 -10.74 12.41
C VAL A 115 -11.40 -11.19 13.81
N GLN A 116 -11.53 -12.47 14.12
CA GLN A 116 -11.08 -13.03 15.39
C GLN A 116 -9.55 -12.94 15.54
N PHE A 117 -8.81 -13.28 14.49
CA PHE A 117 -7.36 -13.12 14.44
C PHE A 117 -6.94 -11.66 14.69
N LYS A 118 -7.61 -10.69 14.05
CA LYS A 118 -7.38 -9.26 14.33
C LYS A 118 -7.58 -8.93 15.80
N LYS A 119 -8.68 -9.40 16.43
CA LYS A 119 -8.95 -9.13 17.85
C LYS A 119 -7.83 -9.68 18.73
N GLU A 120 -7.34 -10.88 18.45
CA GLU A 120 -6.24 -11.50 19.18
C GLU A 120 -4.93 -10.72 19.09
N LEU A 121 -4.65 -10.12 17.92
CA LEU A 121 -3.50 -9.21 17.76
C LEU A 121 -3.69 -7.94 18.61
N GLN A 122 -4.88 -7.36 18.59
CA GLN A 122 -5.19 -6.12 19.32
C GLN A 122 -5.22 -6.30 20.84
N LEU A 123 -5.57 -7.49 21.34
CA LEU A 123 -5.53 -7.80 22.77
C LEU A 123 -4.13 -7.70 23.37
N GLN A 124 -3.08 -7.84 22.56
CA GLN A 124 -1.69 -7.65 23.00
C GLN A 124 -1.28 -6.17 23.07
N ASN A 125 -2.20 -5.26 22.70
CA ASN A 125 -2.01 -3.81 22.65
C ASN A 125 -0.70 -3.36 21.97
N PRO A 126 -0.37 -3.87 20.78
CA PRO A 126 0.83 -3.45 20.06
C PRO A 126 0.66 -2.02 19.53
N GLU A 127 1.73 -1.23 19.56
CA GLU A 127 1.74 0.08 18.90
C GLU A 127 1.70 -0.04 17.37
N TYR A 128 2.34 -1.07 16.81
CA TYR A 128 2.33 -1.39 15.37
C TYR A 128 2.11 -2.87 15.09
N ILE A 129 1.27 -3.15 14.09
CA ILE A 129 1.05 -4.49 13.55
C ILE A 129 1.73 -4.60 12.18
N HIS A 130 2.69 -5.50 12.05
CA HIS A 130 3.34 -5.83 10.79
C HIS A 130 2.65 -7.04 10.16
N LEU A 131 1.74 -6.77 9.23
CA LEU A 131 0.91 -7.78 8.56
C LEU A 131 1.58 -8.24 7.26
N PHE A 132 2.07 -9.48 7.26
CA PHE A 132 2.58 -10.17 6.09
C PHE A 132 1.49 -11.04 5.49
N TYR A 133 1.25 -10.90 4.19
CA TYR A 133 0.20 -11.63 3.50
C TYR A 133 0.73 -12.39 2.28
N SER A 134 0.28 -13.65 2.15
CA SER A 134 0.51 -14.52 1.00
C SER A 134 -0.78 -15.28 0.69
N GLY A 135 -1.39 -14.98 -0.45
CA GLY A 135 -2.66 -15.58 -0.85
C GLY A 135 -3.34 -14.88 -2.03
N PRO A 136 -4.57 -15.31 -2.38
CA PRO A 136 -5.36 -14.71 -3.46
C PRO A 136 -5.65 -13.21 -3.25
N VAL A 137 -5.66 -12.42 -4.32
CA VAL A 137 -5.90 -10.96 -4.23
C VAL A 137 -7.25 -10.65 -3.56
N ALA A 138 -8.29 -11.43 -3.81
CA ALA A 138 -9.61 -11.23 -3.20
C ALA A 138 -9.57 -11.25 -1.66
N VAL A 139 -8.77 -12.15 -1.05
CA VAL A 139 -8.64 -12.20 0.41
C VAL A 139 -7.78 -11.04 0.94
N ALA A 140 -6.82 -10.54 0.15
CA ALA A 140 -6.08 -9.33 0.49
C ALA A 140 -7.02 -8.12 0.63
N ILE A 141 -8.07 -8.04 -0.20
CA ILE A 141 -9.09 -6.99 -0.12
C ILE A 141 -9.91 -7.14 1.16
N ILE A 142 -10.34 -8.36 1.49
CA ILE A 142 -11.07 -8.65 2.75
C ILE A 142 -10.20 -8.28 3.97
N LEU A 143 -8.91 -8.63 3.96
CA LEU A 143 -7.97 -8.21 4.99
C LEU A 143 -7.85 -6.69 5.07
N GLY A 144 -7.74 -6.01 3.93
CA GLY A 144 -7.73 -4.55 3.88
C GLY A 144 -8.96 -3.93 4.54
N ASP A 145 -10.15 -4.49 4.29
CA ASP A 145 -11.40 -4.07 4.93
C ASP A 145 -11.39 -4.33 6.45
N ILE A 146 -11.01 -5.53 6.89
CA ILE A 146 -10.96 -5.90 8.31
C ILE A 146 -9.97 -5.02 9.09
N PHE A 147 -8.80 -4.76 8.52
CA PHE A 147 -7.74 -3.97 9.15
C PHE A 147 -7.88 -2.46 8.89
N SER A 148 -8.82 -2.01 8.04
CA SER A 148 -9.12 -0.59 7.74
C SER A 148 -9.30 0.28 8.99
N ASN A 149 -9.89 -0.30 10.03
CA ASN A 149 -10.20 0.37 11.30
C ASN A 149 -9.13 0.15 12.39
N CYS A 150 -8.04 -0.53 12.08
CA CYS A 150 -6.91 -0.66 13.01
C CYS A 150 -5.98 0.51 12.81
N LYS A 151 -5.68 1.25 13.89
CA LYS A 151 -4.58 2.22 13.83
C LYS A 151 -3.26 1.45 13.74
N ASN A 152 -2.36 1.93 12.88
CA ASN A 152 -0.95 1.52 12.81
C ASN A 152 -0.71 0.09 12.28
N VAL A 153 -1.40 -0.31 11.21
CA VAL A 153 -1.12 -1.58 10.52
C VAL A 153 -0.25 -1.31 9.30
N ILE A 154 0.81 -2.10 9.15
CA ILE A 154 1.73 -2.03 8.03
C ILE A 154 1.59 -3.31 7.22
N ILE A 155 1.11 -3.17 5.99
CA ILE A 155 0.88 -4.32 5.12
C ILE A 155 2.11 -4.55 4.25
N TYR A 156 2.59 -5.79 4.27
CA TYR A 156 3.70 -6.28 3.48
C TYR A 156 3.19 -7.25 2.41
N HIS A 157 3.57 -7.00 1.16
CA HIS A 157 3.27 -7.86 0.02
C HIS A 157 4.54 -8.54 -0.48
N HIS A 158 4.42 -9.81 -0.85
CA HIS A 158 5.51 -10.59 -1.42
C HIS A 158 5.67 -10.33 -2.92
N GLY A 159 6.80 -9.77 -3.35
CA GLY A 159 7.10 -9.55 -4.76
C GLY A 159 8.60 -9.74 -5.03
N GLY A 160 8.96 -10.56 -6.02
CA GLY A 160 10.36 -10.73 -6.44
C GLY A 160 11.28 -11.37 -5.40
N GLY A 161 10.75 -12.25 -4.53
CA GLY A 161 11.53 -12.97 -3.50
C GLY A 161 11.73 -12.20 -2.19
N HIS A 162 11.17 -10.99 -2.07
CA HIS A 162 11.21 -10.20 -0.84
C HIS A 162 9.85 -9.56 -0.53
N TYR A 163 9.64 -9.20 0.74
CA TYR A 163 8.48 -8.43 1.15
C TYR A 163 8.73 -6.93 1.03
N HIS A 164 7.82 -6.24 0.34
CA HIS A 164 7.79 -4.80 0.25
C HIS A 164 6.62 -4.23 1.06
N ARG A 165 6.83 -3.07 1.69
CA ARG A 165 5.75 -2.34 2.36
C ARG A 165 4.82 -1.74 1.30
N SER A 166 3.58 -2.21 1.28
CA SER A 166 2.58 -1.78 0.29
C SER A 166 1.76 -0.59 0.77
N ALA A 167 1.30 -0.61 2.02
CA ALA A 167 0.42 0.43 2.56
C ALA A 167 0.50 0.50 4.09
N LEU A 168 0.14 1.67 4.62
CA LEU A 168 -0.31 1.80 6.00
C LEU A 168 -1.82 1.97 6.01
N VAL A 169 -2.44 1.26 6.94
CA VAL A 169 -3.86 1.31 7.23
C VAL A 169 -4.04 1.84 8.65
#